data_AF-N1URT0-F1
#
_entry.id   AF-N1URT0-F1
#
_cell.length_a   1.000
_cell.length_b   1.000
_cell.length_c   1.000
_cell.angle_alpha   90.00
_cell.angle_beta   90.00
_cell.angle_gamma   90.00
#
_symmetry.space_group_name_H-M   'P 1'
#
loop_
_entity.id
_entity.type
_entity.pdbx_description
1 polymer ?
#
loop_
_entity_poly.entity_id
_entity_poly.type
_entity_poly.pdbx_seq_one_letter_code
_entity_poly.pdbx_strand_id
1 'polypeptide(L)'
;MTTAQTQLMASIMAISGGMLFISDDLSLIGEERLTFLKRILELGAKCKNKTPIPVGISSGLFPPALYNPAGFLGIWNPSEVESTIEIKTTFVSKLKQFTDYWTGQVPESLEYSVKTGILKLKLPAFGSVVLQTAKVV
;
A
#
# COMPACT_ATOMS: atom_id res chain seq x y z
N MET A 1 -11.47 -14.36 6.35
CA MET A 1 -10.95 -13.02 5.99
C MET A 1 -11.88 -12.38 4.97
N THR A 2 -12.19 -11.11 5.15
CA THR A 2 -12.91 -10.32 4.14
C THR A 2 -11.98 -9.95 2.99
N THR A 3 -12.53 -9.53 1.86
CA THR A 3 -11.74 -9.04 0.71
C THR A 3 -10.79 -7.90 1.10
N ALA A 4 -11.26 -6.97 1.94
CA ALA A 4 -10.44 -5.86 2.44
C ALA A 4 -9.24 -6.34 3.27
N GLN A 5 -9.46 -7.29 4.18
CA GLN A 5 -8.37 -7.88 4.98
C GLN A 5 -7.37 -8.63 4.08
N THR A 6 -7.83 -9.35 3.07
CA THR A 6 -6.96 -10.03 2.09
C THR A 6 -6.13 -9.01 1.31
N GLN A 7 -6.73 -7.91 0.85
CA GLN A 7 -6.00 -6.85 0.14
C GLN A 7 -5.00 -6.12 1.03
N LEU A 8 -5.35 -5.85 2.29
CA LEU A 8 -4.45 -5.24 3.26
C LEU A 8 -3.22 -6.12 3.48
N MET A 9 -3.42 -7.40 3.77
CA MET A 9 -2.32 -8.35 3.97
C MET A 9 -1.44 -8.45 2.72
N ALA A 10 -2.06 -8.61 1.54
CA ALA A 10 -1.34 -8.69 0.29
C ALA A 10 -0.56 -7.41 -0.05
N SER A 11 -1.12 -6.23 0.25
CA SER A 11 -0.45 -4.94 0.05
C SER A 11 0.82 -4.84 0.90
N ILE A 12 0.72 -5.19 2.19
CA ILE A 12 1.87 -5.18 3.11
C ILE A 12 2.97 -6.10 2.59
N MET A 13 2.61 -7.35 2.29
CA MET A 13 3.56 -8.36 1.82
C MET A 13 4.22 -7.95 0.49
N ALA A 14 3.44 -7.49 -0.49
CA ALA A 14 3.98 -7.10 -1.79
C ALA A 14 4.92 -5.88 -1.70
N ILE A 15 4.55 -4.85 -0.94
CA ILE A 15 5.36 -3.63 -0.79
C ILE A 15 6.64 -3.90 -0.01
N SER A 16 6.63 -4.86 0.92
CA SER A 16 7.83 -5.27 1.63
C SER A 16 8.94 -5.76 0.70
N GLY A 17 8.59 -6.21 -0.51
CA GLY A 17 9.55 -6.80 -1.46
C GLY A 17 10.12 -8.16 -1.01
N GLY A 18 9.57 -8.75 0.05
CA GLY A 18 9.96 -10.07 0.53
C GLY A 18 9.50 -11.21 -0.39
N MET A 19 9.92 -12.43 -0.03
CA MET A 19 9.44 -13.64 -0.70
C MET A 19 7.96 -13.88 -0.35
N LEU A 20 7.13 -14.11 -1.37
CA LEU A 20 5.70 -14.40 -1.21
C LEU A 20 5.49 -15.91 -1.33
N PHE A 21 5.01 -16.53 -0.26
CA PHE A 21 4.60 -17.93 -0.26
C PHE A 21 3.08 -18.01 -0.25
N ILE A 22 2.52 -18.82 -1.15
CA ILE A 22 1.08 -19.04 -1.25
C ILE A 22 0.82 -20.45 -0.75
N SER A 23 0.06 -20.55 0.33
CA SER A 23 -0.33 -21.83 0.95
C SER A 23 -1.83 -22.06 0.76
N ASP A 24 -2.27 -22.09 -0.49
CA ASP A 24 -3.67 -22.30 -0.88
C ASP A 24 -3.75 -23.36 -2.00
N ASP A 25 -4.92 -23.99 -2.18
CA ASP A 25 -5.17 -24.89 -3.29
C ASP A 25 -5.54 -24.09 -4.54
N LEU A 26 -4.55 -23.87 -5.41
CA LEU A 26 -4.72 -23.09 -6.63
C LEU A 26 -5.73 -23.71 -7.60
N SER A 27 -6.07 -25.00 -7.47
CA SER A 27 -7.08 -25.64 -8.32
C SER A 27 -8.51 -25.17 -8.03
N LEU A 28 -8.74 -24.62 -6.83
CA LEU A 28 -10.04 -24.14 -6.36
C LEU A 28 -10.21 -22.62 -6.47
N ILE A 29 -9.22 -21.92 -7.03
CA ILE A 29 -9.21 -20.47 -7.18
C ILE A 29 -9.99 -20.04 -8.42
N GLY A 30 -11.03 -19.22 -8.23
CA GLY A 30 -11.74 -18.55 -9.32
C GLY A 30 -10.90 -17.46 -10.01
N GLU A 31 -11.28 -17.10 -11.24
CA GLU A 31 -10.52 -16.17 -12.10
C GLU A 31 -10.24 -14.79 -11.46
N GLU A 32 -11.20 -14.26 -10.70
CA GLU A 32 -11.05 -12.97 -10.00
C GLU A 32 -9.89 -13.02 -9.00
N ARG A 33 -9.85 -14.07 -8.18
CA ARG A 33 -8.78 -14.29 -7.19
C ARG A 33 -7.44 -14.60 -7.86
N LEU A 34 -7.44 -15.32 -8.97
CA LEU A 34 -6.23 -15.56 -9.77
C LEU A 34 -5.67 -14.26 -10.35
N THR A 35 -6.55 -13.39 -10.85
CA THR A 35 -6.18 -12.06 -11.37
C THR A 35 -5.62 -11.19 -10.26
N PHE A 36 -6.26 -11.19 -9.09
CA PHE A 36 -5.75 -10.51 -7.91
C PHE A 36 -4.36 -11.03 -7.51
N LEU A 37 -4.18 -12.34 -7.46
CA LEU A 37 -2.90 -12.98 -7.16
C LEU A 37 -1.79 -12.55 -8.14
N LYS A 38 -2.06 -12.54 -9.45
CA LYS A 38 -1.12 -12.08 -10.48
C LYS A 38 -0.69 -10.63 -10.20
N ARG A 39 -1.63 -9.73 -9.91
CA ARG A 39 -1.34 -8.32 -9.62
C ARG A 39 -0.47 -8.14 -8.37
N ILE A 40 -0.66 -8.98 -7.34
CA ILE A 40 0.17 -8.97 -6.13
C ILE A 40 1.61 -9.41 -6.46
N LEU A 41 1.76 -10.49 -7.21
CA LEU A 41 3.08 -11.00 -7.62
C LEU A 41 3.84 -9.98 -8.48
N GLU A 42 3.13 -9.29 -9.38
CA GLU A 42 3.70 -8.20 -10.18
C GLU A 42 4.17 -7.02 -9.32
N LEU A 43 3.37 -6.62 -8.31
CA LEU A 43 3.77 -5.57 -7.38
C LEU A 43 4.99 -5.99 -6.55
N GLY A 44 4.98 -7.21 -6.00
CA GLY A 44 6.10 -7.78 -5.27
C GLY A 44 7.38 -7.83 -6.11
N ALA A 45 7.27 -8.24 -7.38
CA ALA A 45 8.39 -8.27 -8.31
C ALA A 45 8.99 -6.87 -8.58
N LYS A 46 8.16 -5.81 -8.58
CA LYS A 46 8.63 -4.42 -8.70
C LYS A 46 9.34 -3.94 -7.42
N CYS A 47 8.89 -4.41 -6.26
CA CYS A 47 9.40 -4.01 -4.94
C CYS A 47 10.63 -4.79 -4.45
N LYS A 48 10.91 -5.98 -5.00
CA LYS A 48 11.87 -6.97 -4.46
C LYS A 48 13.33 -6.50 -4.26
N ASN A 49 13.78 -5.50 -5.01
CA ASN A 49 15.19 -5.09 -5.03
C ASN A 49 15.47 -3.84 -4.17
N LYS A 50 14.52 -3.42 -3.33
CA LYS A 50 14.61 -2.21 -2.54
C LYS A 50 14.19 -2.49 -1.11
N THR A 51 14.95 -1.96 -0.16
CA THR A 51 14.60 -2.06 1.26
C THR A 51 13.44 -1.12 1.55
N PRO A 52 12.30 -1.64 2.03
CA PRO A 52 11.17 -0.81 2.38
C PRO A 52 11.44 -0.05 3.68
N ILE A 53 10.88 1.16 3.79
CA ILE A 53 11.06 2.09 4.91
C ILE A 53 9.71 2.23 5.61
N PRO A 54 9.57 1.76 6.87
CA PRO A 54 8.37 1.99 7.66
C PRO A 54 8.12 3.49 7.86
N VAL A 55 6.87 3.92 7.70
CA VAL A 55 6.47 5.32 7.86
C VAL A 55 5.44 5.41 8.98
N GLY A 56 5.61 6.36 9.90
CA GLY A 56 4.68 6.57 11.02
C GLY A 56 4.88 5.65 12.21
N ILE A 57 6.08 5.07 12.42
CA ILE A 57 6.37 4.22 13.60
C ILE A 57 6.10 4.95 14.93
N SER A 58 6.21 6.28 14.96
CA SER A 58 5.98 7.05 16.19
C SER A 58 4.54 7.02 16.72
N SER A 59 3.57 6.49 15.97
CA SER A 59 2.15 6.49 16.34
C SER A 59 1.60 5.14 16.81
N GLY A 60 2.41 4.07 16.94
CA GLY A 60 1.94 2.78 17.46
C GLY A 60 2.89 1.60 17.27
N LEU A 61 2.43 0.39 17.65
CA LEU A 61 3.20 -0.86 17.54
C LEU A 61 3.40 -1.33 16.09
N PHE A 62 2.53 -0.92 15.17
CA PHE A 62 2.60 -1.27 13.75
C PHE A 62 2.55 0.01 12.91
N PRO A 63 3.49 0.20 11.95
CA PRO A 63 3.49 1.40 11.13
C PRO A 63 2.20 1.43 10.28
N PRO A 64 1.54 2.60 10.14
CA PRO A 64 0.36 2.73 9.28
C PRO A 64 0.69 2.75 7.78
N ALA A 65 1.98 2.81 7.43
CA ALA A 65 2.44 2.86 6.06
C ALA A 65 3.86 2.30 5.87
N LEU A 66 4.16 1.90 4.65
CA LEU A 66 5.47 1.40 4.23
C LEU A 66 5.81 1.96 2.86
N TYR A 67 6.94 2.65 2.78
CA TYR A 67 7.46 3.20 1.53
C TYR A 67 8.49 2.24 0.94
N ASN A 68 8.25 1.78 -0.28
CA ASN A 68 9.26 1.07 -1.06
C ASN A 68 9.89 2.04 -2.08
N PRO A 69 11.21 2.25 -2.06
CA PRO A 69 11.92 3.11 -3.01
C PRO A 69 11.81 2.72 -4.50
N ALA A 70 11.17 1.59 -4.82
CA ALA A 70 10.73 1.27 -6.17
C ALA A 70 9.63 2.23 -6.70
N GLY A 71 9.12 3.14 -5.86
CA GLY A 71 8.11 4.15 -6.22
C GLY A 71 6.71 3.79 -5.75
N PHE A 72 6.61 3.09 -4.62
CA PHE A 72 5.33 2.63 -4.05
C PHE A 72 5.23 3.01 -2.58
N LEU A 73 4.09 3.56 -2.17
CA LEU A 73 3.75 3.84 -0.79
C LEU A 73 2.48 3.08 -0.42
N GLY A 74 2.61 2.07 0.44
CA GLY A 74 1.47 1.39 1.04
C GLY A 74 0.98 2.15 2.25
N ILE A 75 -0.34 2.31 2.35
CA ILE A 75 -1.01 2.92 3.51
C ILE A 75 -2.19 2.02 3.87
N TRP A 76 -2.39 1.75 5.14
CA TRP A 76 -3.45 0.86 5.60
C TRP A 76 -4.05 1.32 6.92
N ASN A 77 -5.32 0.96 7.10
CA ASN A 77 -6.04 1.06 8.35
C ASN A 77 -6.26 -0.36 8.90
N PRO A 78 -5.54 -0.79 9.95
CA PRO A 78 -5.71 -2.12 10.51
C PRO A 78 -6.92 -2.25 11.45
N SER A 79 -7.67 -1.17 11.69
CA SER A 79 -8.78 -1.16 12.63
C SER A 79 -10.11 -1.59 11.99
N GLU A 80 -11.06 -1.95 12.84
CA GLU A 80 -12.45 -2.32 12.47
C GLU A 80 -13.34 -1.11 12.16
N VAL A 81 -12.82 0.11 12.31
CA VAL A 81 -13.54 1.36 12.07
C VAL A 81 -12.84 2.18 11.01
N GLU A 82 -13.57 3.09 10.38
CA GLU A 82 -12.99 4.06 9.46
C GLU A 82 -12.02 4.99 10.21
N SER A 83 -10.90 5.34 9.58
CA SER A 83 -9.93 6.28 10.14
C SER A 83 -9.22 7.12 9.08
N THR A 84 -8.80 8.31 9.50
CA THR A 84 -7.89 9.15 8.70
C THR A 84 -6.47 8.85 9.11
N ILE A 85 -5.69 8.33 8.16
CA ILE A 85 -4.27 8.06 8.34
C ILE A 85 -3.49 9.31 7.91
N GLU A 86 -2.68 9.84 8.83
CA GLU A 86 -1.78 10.96 8.57
C GLU A 86 -0.33 10.50 8.72
N ILE A 87 0.48 10.70 7.69
CA ILE A 87 1.89 10.32 7.69
C ILE A 87 2.77 11.44 7.14
N LYS A 88 3.99 11.53 7.68
CA LYS A 88 5.06 12.32 7.08
C LYS A 88 5.82 11.45 6.09
N THR A 89 5.68 11.74 4.80
CA THR A 89 6.36 11.01 3.73
C THR A 89 7.88 11.15 3.87
N THR A 90 8.60 10.08 3.53
CA THR A 90 10.08 10.02 3.55
C THR A 90 10.69 10.44 2.22
N PHE A 91 9.86 10.81 1.25
CA PHE A 91 10.27 11.24 -0.08
C PHE A 91 9.79 12.66 -0.38
N VAL A 92 10.46 13.29 -1.35
CA VAL A 92 10.04 14.57 -1.91
C VAL A 92 9.45 14.32 -3.28
N SER A 93 8.19 14.70 -3.48
CA SER A 93 7.55 14.65 -4.80
C SER A 93 7.01 16.02 -5.18
N LYS A 94 7.19 16.39 -6.45
CA LYS A 94 6.52 17.55 -7.04
C LYS A 94 5.06 17.25 -7.40
N LEU A 95 4.69 15.95 -7.44
CA LEU A 95 3.32 15.52 -7.70
C LEU A 95 2.47 15.75 -6.46
N LYS A 96 1.24 16.20 -6.67
CA LYS A 96 0.21 16.37 -5.62
C LYS A 96 -0.78 15.20 -5.56
N GLN A 97 -0.77 14.38 -6.60
CA GLN A 97 -1.71 13.28 -6.78
C GLN A 97 -0.91 12.02 -7.11
N PHE A 98 -1.40 10.90 -6.56
CA PHE A 98 -0.81 9.58 -6.74
C PHE A 98 -1.94 8.62 -7.06
N THR A 99 -1.79 7.84 -8.12
CA THR A 99 -2.75 6.80 -8.46
C THR A 99 -2.58 5.63 -7.51
N ASP A 100 -3.70 5.06 -7.06
CA ASP A 100 -3.71 3.79 -6.35
C ASP A 100 -3.50 2.65 -7.35
N TYR A 101 -2.58 1.75 -7.03
CA TYR A 101 -2.20 0.61 -7.86
C TYR A 101 -3.37 -0.33 -8.09
N TRP A 102 -4.29 -0.47 -7.13
CA TRP A 102 -5.41 -1.41 -7.21
C TRP A 102 -6.51 -0.91 -8.15
N THR A 103 -6.86 0.36 -8.03
CA THR A 103 -7.98 0.97 -8.79
C THR A 103 -7.53 1.71 -10.06
N GLY A 104 -6.26 2.11 -10.15
CA GLY A 104 -5.75 3.00 -11.21
C GLY A 104 -6.24 4.45 -11.08
N GLN A 105 -7.00 4.77 -10.03
CA GLN A 105 -7.60 6.07 -9.78
C GLN A 105 -6.85 6.79 -8.66
N VAL A 106 -6.97 8.12 -8.60
CA VAL A 106 -6.50 8.88 -7.43
C VAL A 106 -7.55 8.71 -6.31
N PRO A 107 -7.17 8.28 -5.09
CA PRO A 107 -8.13 8.18 -4.00
C PRO A 107 -8.76 9.53 -3.69
N GLU A 108 -10.08 9.57 -3.57
CA GLU A 108 -10.85 10.83 -3.43
C GLU A 108 -10.47 11.63 -2.19
N SER A 109 -10.14 10.94 -1.09
CA SER A 109 -9.76 11.55 0.20
C SER A 109 -8.27 11.86 0.33
N LEU A 110 -7.50 11.71 -0.75
CA LEU A 110 -6.05 11.92 -0.73
C LEU A 110 -5.71 13.42 -0.65
N GLU A 111 -4.99 13.79 0.40
CA GLU A 111 -4.41 15.11 0.55
C GLU A 111 -2.89 15.00 0.70
N TYR A 112 -2.13 15.73 -0.11
CA TYR A 112 -0.66 15.80 0.01
C TYR A 112 -0.16 17.24 -0.03
N SER A 113 0.61 17.61 0.99
CA SER A 113 1.29 18.89 1.08
C SER A 113 2.76 18.75 0.68
N VAL A 114 3.10 19.24 -0.52
CA VAL A 114 4.49 19.27 -1.02
C VAL A 114 5.41 20.06 -0.08
N LYS A 115 4.90 21.10 0.60
CA LYS A 115 5.69 21.96 1.49
C LYS A 115 6.08 21.25 2.79
N THR A 116 5.18 20.45 3.35
CA THR A 116 5.40 19.80 4.66
C THR A 116 5.74 18.32 4.54
N GLY A 117 5.53 17.71 3.35
CA GLY A 117 5.63 16.28 3.13
C GLY A 117 4.54 15.47 3.84
N ILE A 118 3.49 16.11 4.35
CA ILE A 118 2.38 15.45 5.04
C ILE A 118 1.39 14.92 4.01
N LEU A 119 1.03 13.65 4.15
CA LEU A 119 -0.01 12.98 3.40
C LEU A 119 -1.12 12.55 4.36
N LYS A 120 -2.37 12.86 4.03
CA LYS A 120 -3.56 12.38 4.72
C LYS A 120 -4.43 11.56 3.78
N LEU A 121 -5.01 10.50 4.31
CA LEU A 121 -5.92 9.66 3.55
C LEU A 121 -6.95 9.03 4.47
N LYS A 122 -8.22 9.11 4.07
CA LYS A 122 -9.32 8.48 4.77
C LYS A 122 -9.51 7.05 4.25
N LEU A 123 -9.45 6.06 5.15
CA LEU A 123 -9.55 4.64 4.83
C LEU A 123 -10.67 3.96 5.63
N PRO A 124 -11.47 3.09 4.99
CA PRO A 124 -12.46 2.28 5.69
C PRO A 124 -11.79 1.26 6.64
N ALA A 125 -12.62 0.55 7.41
CA ALA A 125 -12.17 -0.58 8.22
C ALA A 125 -11.38 -1.59 7.37
N PHE A 126 -10.20 -1.99 7.84
CA PHE A 126 -9.26 -2.87 7.09
C PHE A 126 -8.87 -2.37 5.69
N GLY A 127 -9.11 -1.09 5.39
CA GLY A 127 -8.81 -0.50 4.10
C GLY A 127 -7.32 -0.37 3.85
N SER A 128 -6.90 -0.51 2.59
CA SER A 128 -5.52 -0.28 2.18
C SER A 128 -5.45 0.31 0.78
N VAL A 129 -4.43 1.13 0.53
CA VAL A 129 -4.09 1.65 -0.79
C VAL A 129 -2.61 1.46 -1.05
N VAL A 130 -2.23 1.43 -2.33
CA VAL A 130 -0.84 1.40 -2.76
C VAL A 130 -0.62 2.54 -3.75
N LEU A 131 -0.12 3.66 -3.26
CA LEU A 131 0.11 4.84 -4.08
C LEU A 131 1.36 4.68 -4.94
N GLN A 132 1.23 4.98 -6.23
CA GLN A 132 2.35 5.06 -7.16
C GLN A 132 3.00 6.44 -7.07
N THR A 133 4.13 6.54 -6.36
CA THR A 133 4.76 7.84 -6.01
C THR A 133 5.82 8.29 -7.02
N ALA A 134 5.99 7.56 -8.13
CA ALA A 134 7.11 7.60 -9.06
C ALA A 134 8.45 7.22 -8.40
N LYS A 135 9.44 6.79 -9.18
CA LYS A 135 10.80 6.57 -8.66
C LYS A 135 11.37 7.92 -8.23
N VAL A 136 11.51 8.09 -6.93
CA VAL A 136 12.18 9.25 -6.36
C VAL A 136 13.67 8.98 -6.54
N VAL A 137 14.30 9.79 -7.40
CA VAL A 137 15.74 9.73 -7.73
C VAL A 137 16.57 10.12 -6.52
#